data_AF-A0A2M8KPW5-F1
#
_entry.id   AF-A0A2M8KPW5-F1
#
_cell.length_a   1.000
_cell.length_b   1.000
_cell.length_c   1.000
_cell.angle_alpha   90.00
_cell.angle_beta   90.00
_cell.angle_gamma   90.00
#
_symmetry.space_group_name_H-M   'P 1'
#
loop_
_entity.id
_entity.type
_entity.pdbx_description
1 polymer ?
#
loop_
_entity_poly.entity_id
_entity_poly.type
_entity_poly.pdbx_seq_one_letter_code
_entity_poly.pdbx_strand_id
1 'polypeptide(L)'
;MLGKKITEPEPVEFEITTFGLYAVSITARCQSGKLLGIRGGENLRVEIDGITLREIPPEDKPQYVDIPPAWNGTQLKGLSKTVIFLLPLNKGKHILKYIPKPSATIEQYSITLFHNVPNITFDLNNQAEDGDRRPWYTFALVNLPLHSLSVDATVNWHWFDGDDVKLIIDGQIEENFENKRWKDWFWHATVGQVFSGQKREQQSFTKNLQKGINYIELWADRMPILHSVTLNLGDFTPNRIPSVDDPEWTGDFGDDTDQIILARALFGEARNTLVPDEARIAIGWVIRNRVEDSRWPDKYYQVITTPEHVSSFNEGDENRPYVEDPLQTHKDIDQGAWIHTCDIAGKIINSKLSDPTKGANHYYDDSINTPGWARNEKPIFKITYINASQTESTIYFYRL
;
A
#
# COMPACT_ATOMS: atom_id res chain seq x y z
N MET A 1 30.22 -7.11 1.81
CA MET A 1 29.85 -6.33 3.01
C MET A 1 29.36 -7.29 4.08
N LEU A 2 29.66 -7.06 5.36
CA LEU A 2 29.10 -7.86 6.45
C LEU A 2 27.66 -7.39 6.69
N GLY A 3 26.67 -8.12 6.15
CA GLY A 3 25.26 -7.84 6.39
C GLY A 3 24.87 -8.04 7.87
N LYS A 4 23.75 -7.45 8.29
CA LYS A 4 23.18 -7.61 9.63
C LYS A 4 22.42 -8.93 9.73
N LYS A 5 22.88 -9.83 10.62
CA LYS A 5 22.14 -11.05 10.94
C LYS A 5 20.99 -10.74 11.90
N ILE A 6 19.79 -11.19 11.57
CA ILE A 6 18.59 -11.07 12.39
C ILE A 6 18.05 -12.47 12.73
N THR A 7 17.48 -12.63 13.92
CA THR A 7 16.95 -13.91 14.45
C THR A 7 15.52 -13.78 14.98
N GLU A 8 15.03 -12.55 15.11
CA GLU A 8 13.70 -12.22 15.59
C GLU A 8 13.07 -11.19 14.63
N PRO A 9 11.73 -11.07 14.60
CA PRO A 9 11.08 -10.04 13.81
C PRO A 9 11.55 -8.64 14.19
N GLU A 10 11.94 -7.84 13.21
CA GLU A 10 12.50 -6.50 13.42
C GLU A 10 11.72 -5.47 12.58
N PRO A 11 10.99 -4.54 13.22
CA PRO A 11 10.40 -3.40 12.52
C PRO A 11 11.43 -2.31 12.27
N VAL A 12 11.38 -1.70 11.10
CA VAL A 12 12.13 -0.52 10.70
C VAL A 12 11.13 0.55 10.29
N GLU A 13 11.05 1.61 11.07
CA GLU A 13 10.26 2.78 10.72
C GLU A 13 10.99 3.60 9.65
N PHE A 14 10.24 4.10 8.68
CA PHE A 14 10.73 5.05 7.69
C PHE A 14 9.66 6.08 7.37
N GLU A 15 10.08 7.26 6.92
CA GLU A 15 9.18 8.38 6.65
C GLU A 15 9.20 8.73 5.17
N ILE A 16 8.01 8.95 4.61
CA ILE A 16 7.78 9.37 3.24
C ILE A 16 7.33 10.83 3.26
N THR A 17 8.03 11.68 2.52
CA THR A 17 7.79 13.13 2.53
C THR A 17 6.74 13.58 1.51
N THR A 18 6.52 12.79 0.47
CA THR A 18 5.52 13.04 -0.57
C THR A 18 4.85 11.75 -0.98
N PHE A 19 3.55 11.80 -1.26
CA PHE A 19 2.89 10.68 -1.93
C PHE A 19 3.57 10.38 -3.27
N GLY A 20 3.66 9.10 -3.63
CA GLY A 20 4.14 8.69 -4.94
C GLY A 20 4.33 7.18 -5.06
N LEU A 21 4.90 6.77 -6.20
CA LEU A 21 5.26 5.38 -6.44
C LEU A 21 6.70 5.13 -5.96
N TYR A 22 6.86 4.19 -5.03
CA TYR A 22 8.14 3.89 -4.42
C TYR A 22 8.61 2.48 -4.75
N ALA A 23 9.92 2.32 -4.91
CA ALA A 23 10.58 1.03 -4.78
C ALA A 23 11.23 0.92 -3.40
N VAL A 24 10.79 -0.08 -2.64
CA VAL A 24 11.46 -0.54 -1.43
C VAL A 24 12.31 -1.75 -1.80
N SER A 25 13.63 -1.54 -1.93
CA SER A 25 14.60 -2.56 -2.36
C SER A 25 15.34 -3.13 -1.16
N ILE A 26 15.38 -4.45 -1.08
CA ILE A 26 16.04 -5.19 0.00
C ILE A 26 16.92 -6.25 -0.64
N THR A 27 18.19 -6.29 -0.27
CA THR A 27 19.11 -7.38 -0.60
C THR A 27 19.42 -8.15 0.67
N ALA A 28 19.20 -9.46 0.63
CA ALA A 28 19.45 -10.35 1.76
C ALA A 28 19.91 -11.72 1.25
N ARG A 29 20.49 -12.49 2.18
CA ARG A 29 20.85 -13.90 1.97
C ARG A 29 20.32 -14.77 3.10
N CYS A 30 19.96 -16.00 2.76
CA CYS A 30 19.54 -17.03 3.70
C CYS A 30 20.30 -18.33 3.41
N GLN A 31 20.81 -18.97 4.46
CA GLN A 31 21.54 -20.23 4.36
C GLN A 31 20.61 -21.43 4.17
N SER A 32 21.05 -22.42 3.40
CA SER A 32 20.35 -23.70 3.31
C SER A 32 20.45 -24.47 4.63
N GLY A 33 19.45 -25.31 4.90
CA GLY A 33 19.40 -26.15 6.09
C GLY A 33 20.53 -27.18 6.11
N LYS A 34 20.90 -27.63 7.31
CA LYS A 34 21.83 -28.75 7.48
C LYS A 34 21.30 -30.00 6.76
N LEU A 35 22.21 -30.83 6.26
CA LEU A 35 21.89 -32.07 5.53
C LEU A 35 21.14 -31.82 4.20
N LEU A 36 21.62 -30.89 3.37
CA LEU A 36 21.01 -30.54 2.07
C LEU A 36 19.55 -30.06 2.20
N GLY A 37 19.23 -29.24 3.21
CA GLY A 37 17.90 -28.64 3.39
C GLY A 37 16.88 -29.48 4.18
N ILE A 38 17.19 -30.74 4.54
CA ILE A 38 16.25 -31.64 5.24
C ILE A 38 15.84 -31.12 6.63
N ARG A 39 16.70 -30.33 7.29
CA ARG A 39 16.41 -29.75 8.63
C ARG A 39 15.86 -28.32 8.60
N GLY A 40 15.36 -27.86 7.45
CA GLY A 40 14.86 -26.49 7.26
C GLY A 40 15.99 -25.46 7.18
N GLY A 41 15.92 -24.58 6.18
CA GLY A 41 16.87 -23.49 6.00
C GLY A 41 16.50 -22.22 6.79
N GLU A 42 17.39 -21.24 6.72
CA GLU A 42 17.06 -19.84 7.00
C GLU A 42 16.07 -19.32 5.96
N ASN A 43 15.17 -18.43 6.35
CA ASN A 43 14.23 -17.78 5.45
C ASN A 43 13.95 -16.37 5.94
N LEU A 44 13.53 -15.51 5.01
CA LEU A 44 13.07 -14.16 5.32
C LEU A 44 11.77 -13.88 4.58
N ARG A 45 10.78 -13.38 5.33
CA ARG A 45 9.64 -12.66 4.80
C ARG A 45 9.75 -11.19 5.20
N VAL A 46 9.18 -10.33 4.37
CA VAL A 46 9.04 -8.90 4.63
C VAL A 46 7.57 -8.50 4.51
N GLU A 47 7.14 -7.57 5.36
CA GLU A 47 5.84 -6.89 5.28
C GLU A 47 6.09 -5.37 5.27
N ILE A 48 5.34 -4.64 4.45
CA ILE A 48 5.33 -3.16 4.45
C ILE A 48 3.93 -2.73 4.87
N ASP A 49 3.81 -1.97 5.95
CA ASP A 49 2.53 -1.53 6.54
C ASP A 49 1.53 -2.69 6.78
N GLY A 50 2.06 -3.85 7.15
CA GLY A 50 1.27 -5.06 7.39
C GLY A 50 0.78 -5.78 6.12
N ILE A 51 1.12 -5.28 4.92
CA ILE A 51 0.81 -5.96 3.66
C ILE A 51 1.52 -7.32 3.67
N THR A 52 0.73 -8.39 3.75
CA THR A 52 1.22 -9.76 3.73
C THR A 52 1.01 -10.36 2.35
N LEU A 53 2.09 -10.52 1.61
CA LEU A 53 2.10 -11.13 0.28
C LEU A 53 2.00 -12.65 0.35
N ARG A 54 1.47 -13.27 -0.72
CA ARG A 54 1.23 -14.71 -0.85
C ARG A 54 1.55 -15.20 -2.26
N GLU A 55 1.63 -16.50 -2.45
CA GLU A 55 1.88 -17.17 -3.74
C GLU A 55 0.86 -16.83 -4.83
N ILE A 56 1.31 -16.88 -6.09
CA ILE A 56 0.49 -16.72 -7.29
C ILE A 56 0.69 -17.96 -8.17
N PRO A 57 -0.39 -18.67 -8.56
CA PRO A 57 -1.77 -18.48 -8.10
C PRO A 57 -1.94 -18.84 -6.61
N PRO A 58 -2.94 -18.29 -5.91
CA PRO A 58 -3.25 -18.62 -4.52
C PRO A 58 -3.49 -20.13 -4.29
N GLU A 59 -2.83 -20.71 -3.28
CA GLU A 59 -3.10 -22.06 -2.75
C GLU A 59 -4.16 -22.04 -1.62
N ASP A 60 -4.74 -23.20 -1.29
CA ASP A 60 -5.68 -23.30 -0.16
C ASP A 60 -5.01 -22.96 1.19
N LYS A 61 -3.73 -23.34 1.34
CA LYS A 61 -2.91 -23.02 2.51
C LYS A 61 -1.93 -21.92 2.11
N PRO A 62 -2.07 -20.69 2.63
CA PRO A 62 -1.18 -19.60 2.26
C PRO A 62 0.30 -19.92 2.56
N GLN A 63 1.14 -19.72 1.55
CA GLN A 63 2.59 -19.75 1.65
C GLN A 63 3.09 -18.33 1.87
N TYR A 64 4.06 -18.18 2.77
CA TYR A 64 4.57 -16.86 3.15
C TYR A 64 6.09 -16.74 3.10
N VAL A 65 6.78 -17.88 3.01
CA VAL A 65 8.25 -17.96 2.91
C VAL A 65 8.70 -18.66 1.64
N ASP A 66 7.78 -19.38 0.99
CA ASP A 66 7.98 -20.08 -0.28
C ASP A 66 7.25 -19.32 -1.40
N ILE A 67 7.48 -18.00 -1.44
CA ILE A 67 6.87 -17.09 -2.40
C ILE A 67 7.96 -16.25 -3.07
N PRO A 68 7.72 -15.75 -4.30
CA PRO A 68 8.71 -14.95 -5.01
C PRO A 68 9.31 -13.79 -4.21
N PRO A 69 8.57 -12.96 -3.46
CA PRO A 69 9.16 -11.86 -2.68
C PRO A 69 9.75 -12.29 -1.32
N ALA A 70 10.00 -13.58 -1.09
CA ALA A 70 10.69 -14.08 0.08
C ALA A 70 12.12 -14.54 -0.26
N TRP A 71 12.94 -14.71 0.78
CA TRP A 71 14.26 -15.33 0.67
C TRP A 71 14.18 -16.72 1.27
N ASN A 72 14.16 -17.74 0.43
CA ASN A 72 14.18 -19.13 0.86
C ASN A 72 15.62 -19.67 0.85
N GLY A 73 16.15 -20.04 2.01
CA GLY A 73 17.54 -20.48 2.13
C GLY A 73 17.86 -21.80 1.42
N THR A 74 16.86 -22.67 1.22
CA THR A 74 17.02 -23.90 0.42
C THR A 74 17.27 -23.56 -1.04
N GLN A 75 16.58 -22.55 -1.58
CA GLN A 75 16.77 -22.07 -2.95
C GLN A 75 18.05 -21.24 -3.08
N LEU A 76 18.30 -20.34 -2.13
CA LEU A 76 19.43 -19.40 -2.19
C LEU A 76 20.78 -20.02 -1.85
N LYS A 77 20.81 -21.04 -0.99
CA LYS A 77 22.05 -21.71 -0.54
C LYS A 77 23.12 -20.72 -0.05
N GLY A 78 22.69 -19.64 0.61
CA GLY A 78 23.58 -18.61 1.15
C GLY A 78 23.98 -17.49 0.17
N LEU A 79 23.49 -17.51 -1.07
CA LEU A 79 23.71 -16.47 -2.07
C LEU A 79 22.68 -15.34 -1.93
N SER A 80 23.06 -14.16 -2.38
CA SER A 80 22.26 -12.95 -2.28
C SER A 80 21.12 -12.94 -3.29
N LYS A 81 19.97 -12.45 -2.84
CA LYS A 81 18.82 -12.11 -3.66
C LYS A 81 18.35 -10.70 -3.33
N THR A 82 17.92 -9.98 -4.35
CA THR A 82 17.28 -8.67 -4.19
C THR A 82 15.79 -8.77 -4.46
N VAL A 83 14.96 -8.29 -3.55
CA VAL A 83 13.52 -8.13 -3.77
C VAL A 83 13.21 -6.64 -3.76
N ILE A 84 12.52 -6.19 -4.80
CA ILE A 84 12.09 -4.80 -4.99
C ILE A 84 10.56 -4.78 -4.92
N PHE A 85 10.03 -4.21 -3.85
CA PHE A 85 8.60 -3.98 -3.71
C PHE A 85 8.27 -2.64 -4.36
N LEU A 86 7.46 -2.67 -5.42
CA LEU A 86 6.99 -1.48 -6.11
C LEU A 86 5.54 -1.23 -5.68
N LEU A 87 5.30 -0.12 -4.99
CA LEU A 87 4.01 0.19 -4.39
C LEU A 87 3.81 1.70 -4.19
N PRO A 88 2.58 2.22 -4.32
CA PRO A 88 2.27 3.59 -3.90
C PRO A 88 2.41 3.72 -2.37
N LEU A 89 3.08 4.77 -1.90
CA LEU A 89 3.16 5.12 -0.48
C LEU A 89 2.64 6.54 -0.29
N ASN A 90 1.86 6.73 0.76
CA ASN A 90 1.38 8.04 1.20
C ASN A 90 2.50 8.81 1.90
N LYS A 91 2.34 10.12 2.05
CA LYS A 91 3.19 10.88 2.96
C LYS A 91 2.91 10.43 4.40
N GLY A 92 3.95 10.32 5.21
CA GLY A 92 3.86 9.96 6.62
C GLY A 92 4.80 8.84 7.03
N LYS A 93 4.51 8.23 8.18
CA LYS A 93 5.31 7.14 8.74
C LYS A 93 4.84 5.79 8.21
N HIS A 94 5.81 4.95 7.88
CA HIS A 94 5.62 3.61 7.38
C HIS A 94 6.47 2.62 8.16
N ILE A 95 6.08 1.34 8.14
CA ILE A 95 6.78 0.28 8.84
C ILE A 95 7.16 -0.81 7.84
N LEU A 96 8.45 -1.06 7.73
CA LEU A 96 9.02 -2.24 7.11
C LEU A 96 9.31 -3.28 8.20
N LYS A 97 8.71 -4.47 8.12
CA LYS A 97 8.93 -5.53 9.09
C LYS A 97 9.68 -6.71 8.48
N TYR A 98 10.88 -6.97 8.97
CA TYR A 98 11.63 -8.18 8.67
C TYR A 98 11.14 -9.34 9.55
N ILE A 99 10.90 -10.51 8.97
CA ILE A 99 10.37 -11.68 9.68
C ILE A 99 11.21 -12.91 9.30
N PRO A 100 12.30 -13.17 10.04
CA PRO A 100 13.19 -14.29 9.77
C PRO A 100 12.65 -15.64 10.28
N LYS A 101 13.07 -16.75 9.67
CA LYS A 101 12.80 -18.13 10.13
C LYS A 101 13.96 -19.11 9.80
N PRO A 102 14.78 -19.54 10.77
CA PRO A 102 14.96 -18.95 12.10
C PRO A 102 15.78 -17.66 12.07
N SER A 103 16.56 -17.43 11.01
CA SER A 103 17.39 -16.23 10.85
C SER A 103 17.47 -15.81 9.39
N ALA A 104 17.98 -14.61 9.15
CA ALA A 104 18.34 -14.09 7.83
C ALA A 104 19.50 -13.09 7.97
N THR A 105 20.21 -12.81 6.87
CA THR A 105 21.22 -11.75 6.83
C THR A 105 20.78 -10.66 5.86
N ILE A 106 20.49 -9.47 6.38
CA ILE A 106 20.13 -8.28 5.59
C ILE A 106 21.41 -7.58 5.15
N GLU A 107 21.62 -7.41 3.86
CA GLU A 107 22.83 -6.81 3.31
C GLU A 107 22.65 -5.34 2.95
N GLN A 108 21.52 -5.01 2.34
CA GLN A 108 21.21 -3.66 1.88
C GLN A 108 19.71 -3.40 1.93
N TYR A 109 19.37 -2.13 2.17
CA TYR A 109 18.02 -1.60 2.14
C TYR A 109 18.04 -0.19 1.53
N SER A 110 17.09 0.12 0.65
CA SER A 110 16.91 1.46 0.09
C SER A 110 15.47 1.71 -0.31
N ILE A 111 15.06 2.98 -0.25
CA ILE A 111 13.76 3.45 -0.72
C ILE A 111 13.99 4.50 -1.81
N THR A 112 13.33 4.33 -2.95
CA THR A 112 13.48 5.23 -4.11
C THR A 112 12.11 5.67 -4.60
N LEU A 113 11.90 6.99 -4.73
CA LEU A 113 10.72 7.57 -5.36
C LEU A 113 10.87 7.60 -6.89
N PHE A 114 9.82 7.20 -7.61
CA PHE A 114 9.74 7.37 -9.06
C PHE A 114 8.81 8.53 -9.42
N HIS A 115 9.36 9.54 -10.08
CA HIS A 115 8.60 10.68 -10.61
C HIS A 115 8.04 10.41 -12.03
N ASN A 116 8.69 9.53 -12.79
CA ASN A 116 8.34 9.25 -14.19
C ASN A 116 7.48 7.99 -14.29
N VAL A 117 6.24 8.06 -13.80
CA VAL A 117 5.24 7.02 -14.06
C VAL A 117 4.63 7.28 -15.45
N PRO A 118 4.35 6.27 -16.30
CA PRO A 118 4.28 4.83 -16.03
C PRO A 118 5.54 4.01 -16.36
N ASN A 119 6.61 4.63 -16.85
CA ASN A 119 7.81 3.90 -17.31
C ASN A 119 8.92 3.96 -16.26
N ILE A 120 9.15 2.83 -15.60
CA ILE A 120 10.06 2.73 -14.45
C ILE A 120 11.29 1.95 -14.88
N THR A 121 12.47 2.56 -14.78
CA THR A 121 13.73 1.90 -15.10
C THR A 121 14.56 1.73 -13.84
N PHE A 122 15.03 0.50 -13.64
CA PHE A 122 16.03 0.14 -12.65
C PHE A 122 17.37 -0.03 -13.34
N ASP A 123 18.31 0.90 -13.12
CA ASP A 123 19.69 0.78 -13.57
C ASP A 123 20.51 0.03 -12.51
N LEU A 124 20.70 -1.28 -12.72
CA LEU A 124 21.22 -2.20 -11.71
C LEU A 124 22.70 -2.46 -11.86
N ASN A 125 23.15 -2.77 -13.08
CA ASN A 125 24.53 -3.16 -13.40
C ASN A 125 25.16 -4.12 -12.37
N ASN A 126 24.39 -5.13 -11.98
CA ASN A 126 24.76 -6.09 -10.95
C ASN A 126 25.18 -7.41 -11.58
N GLN A 127 26.32 -7.97 -11.16
CA GLN A 127 26.72 -9.33 -11.51
C GLN A 127 26.25 -10.30 -10.42
N ALA A 128 25.62 -11.40 -10.83
CA ALA A 128 25.24 -12.46 -9.91
C ALA A 128 26.48 -13.13 -9.29
N GLU A 129 26.41 -13.52 -8.02
CA GLU A 129 27.42 -14.41 -7.42
C GLU A 129 27.45 -15.77 -8.17
N ASP A 130 28.56 -16.51 -8.12
CA ASP A 130 28.60 -17.82 -8.77
C ASP A 130 27.68 -18.82 -8.03
N GLY A 131 26.73 -19.42 -8.75
CA GLY A 131 25.81 -20.37 -8.16
C GLY A 131 24.86 -21.01 -9.16
N ASP A 132 24.18 -22.06 -8.70
CA ASP A 132 23.36 -22.93 -9.54
C ASP A 132 21.87 -22.57 -9.44
N ARG A 133 21.27 -22.20 -10.58
CA ARG A 133 19.82 -22.08 -10.84
C ARG A 133 18.98 -21.59 -9.68
N ARG A 134 19.08 -20.31 -9.35
CA ARG A 134 18.47 -19.73 -8.14
C ARG A 134 17.75 -18.41 -8.41
N PRO A 135 16.78 -18.02 -7.56
CA PRO A 135 16.23 -16.67 -7.59
C PRO A 135 17.33 -15.64 -7.34
N TRP A 136 17.34 -14.57 -8.13
CA TRP A 136 18.34 -13.51 -8.04
C TRP A 136 17.71 -12.13 -7.83
N TYR A 137 16.76 -11.75 -8.68
CA TYR A 137 15.92 -10.57 -8.49
C TYR A 137 14.44 -10.95 -8.48
N THR A 138 13.67 -10.28 -7.64
CA THR A 138 12.21 -10.31 -7.71
C THR A 138 11.66 -8.90 -7.64
N PHE A 139 10.75 -8.56 -8.55
CA PHE A 139 9.95 -7.34 -8.50
C PHE A 139 8.54 -7.73 -8.05
N ALA A 140 8.12 -7.23 -6.91
CA ALA A 140 6.78 -7.40 -6.38
C ALA A 140 5.96 -6.13 -6.66
N LEU A 141 5.06 -6.22 -7.62
CA LEU A 141 4.17 -5.14 -8.03
C LEU A 141 2.93 -5.21 -7.13
N VAL A 142 2.76 -4.26 -6.21
CA VAL A 142 1.68 -4.27 -5.22
C VAL A 142 0.58 -3.32 -5.65
N ASN A 143 -0.57 -3.86 -6.07
CA ASN A 143 -1.69 -3.12 -6.63
C ASN A 143 -1.31 -2.31 -7.87
N LEU A 144 -0.43 -2.86 -8.71
CA LEU A 144 0.04 -2.23 -9.95
C LEU A 144 -0.25 -3.15 -11.15
N PRO A 145 -0.67 -2.60 -12.29
CA PRO A 145 -0.72 -3.34 -13.54
C PRO A 145 0.69 -3.52 -14.14
N LEU A 146 0.81 -4.35 -15.17
CA LEU A 146 2.02 -4.45 -15.98
C LEU A 146 1.64 -4.58 -17.46
N HIS A 147 1.83 -3.53 -18.23
CA HIS A 147 1.60 -3.57 -19.68
C HIS A 147 2.71 -4.36 -20.37
N SER A 148 3.96 -3.97 -20.13
CA SER A 148 5.13 -4.65 -20.66
C SER A 148 6.34 -4.48 -19.74
N LEU A 149 7.36 -5.31 -19.93
CA LEU A 149 8.66 -5.13 -19.31
C LEU A 149 9.79 -5.30 -20.35
N SER A 150 10.96 -4.80 -20.03
CA SER A 150 12.20 -5.01 -20.76
C SER A 150 13.32 -5.38 -19.79
N VAL A 151 14.15 -6.33 -20.17
CA VAL A 151 15.29 -6.79 -19.38
C VAL A 151 16.53 -6.77 -20.26
N ASP A 152 17.59 -6.15 -19.77
CA ASP A 152 18.90 -6.08 -20.42
C ASP A 152 19.93 -6.85 -19.59
N ALA A 153 20.41 -7.97 -20.15
CA ALA A 153 21.33 -8.87 -19.47
C ALA A 153 22.52 -9.24 -20.36
N THR A 154 23.66 -9.50 -19.70
CA THR A 154 24.86 -10.06 -20.33
C THR A 154 25.12 -11.46 -19.80
N VAL A 155 25.37 -12.39 -20.73
CA VAL A 155 25.74 -13.78 -20.46
C VAL A 155 27.06 -14.13 -21.13
N ASN A 156 27.86 -14.99 -20.50
CA ASN A 156 29.11 -15.49 -21.06
C ASN A 156 29.28 -17.00 -20.86
N TRP A 157 30.05 -17.62 -21.76
CA TRP A 157 30.43 -19.03 -21.63
C TRP A 157 31.73 -19.17 -20.84
N HIS A 158 31.77 -20.12 -19.93
CA HIS A 158 32.93 -20.48 -19.11
C HIS A 158 33.38 -21.92 -19.41
N TRP A 159 34.51 -22.39 -18.87
CA TRP A 159 35.20 -23.63 -19.30
C TRP A 159 34.26 -24.85 -19.49
N PHE A 160 33.22 -25.02 -18.66
CA PHE A 160 32.26 -26.14 -18.79
C PHE A 160 30.79 -25.78 -18.55
N ASP A 161 30.47 -24.50 -18.36
CA ASP A 161 29.12 -24.05 -18.02
C ASP A 161 28.92 -22.59 -18.46
N GLY A 162 27.66 -22.20 -18.63
CA GLY A 162 27.27 -20.90 -19.15
C GLY A 162 26.55 -20.03 -18.11
N ASP A 163 26.67 -18.71 -18.25
CA ASP A 163 25.75 -17.81 -17.56
C ASP A 163 24.37 -17.89 -18.21
N ASP A 164 23.33 -18.08 -17.40
CA ASP A 164 21.96 -18.13 -17.90
C ASP A 164 21.03 -17.27 -17.02
N VAL A 165 20.03 -16.64 -17.65
CA VAL A 165 18.97 -15.87 -16.98
C VAL A 165 17.61 -16.38 -17.43
N LYS A 166 16.77 -16.69 -16.45
CA LYS A 166 15.38 -17.11 -16.62
C LYS A 166 14.45 -16.02 -16.12
N LEU A 167 13.41 -15.73 -16.90
CA LEU A 167 12.33 -14.81 -16.53
C LEU A 167 11.07 -15.61 -16.19
N ILE A 168 10.49 -15.31 -15.03
CA ILE A 168 9.23 -15.89 -14.56
C ILE A 168 8.28 -14.76 -14.22
N ILE A 169 7.04 -14.83 -14.68
CA ILE A 169 6.00 -13.83 -14.43
C ILE A 169 4.78 -14.56 -13.89
N ASP A 170 4.37 -14.26 -12.66
CA ASP A 170 3.24 -14.90 -11.97
C ASP A 170 3.30 -16.44 -12.02
N GLY A 171 4.49 -16.98 -11.78
CA GLY A 171 4.77 -18.42 -11.79
C GLY A 171 4.91 -19.04 -13.19
N GLN A 172 4.72 -18.27 -14.26
CA GLN A 172 4.87 -18.74 -15.65
C GLN A 172 6.25 -18.38 -16.20
N ILE A 173 6.96 -19.36 -16.75
CA ILE A 173 8.28 -19.14 -17.35
C ILE A 173 8.11 -18.52 -18.75
N GLU A 174 8.86 -17.47 -19.03
CA GLU A 174 8.98 -16.91 -20.38
C GLU A 174 9.94 -17.76 -21.21
N GLU A 175 9.38 -18.58 -22.11
CA GLU A 175 10.17 -19.51 -22.90
C GLU A 175 10.90 -18.82 -24.09
N ASN A 176 12.13 -19.26 -24.35
CA ASN A 176 12.84 -18.95 -25.60
C ASN A 176 12.51 -19.99 -26.68
N PHE A 177 11.62 -19.61 -27.60
CA PHE A 177 11.17 -20.49 -28.69
C PHE A 177 12.21 -20.69 -29.80
N GLU A 178 13.26 -19.88 -29.88
CA GLU A 178 14.32 -20.04 -30.86
C GLU A 178 15.25 -21.22 -30.53
N ASN A 179 15.35 -21.60 -29.24
CA ASN A 179 16.26 -22.65 -28.80
C ASN A 179 15.62 -23.64 -27.81
N LYS A 180 15.11 -24.75 -28.35
CA LYS A 180 14.43 -25.81 -27.57
C LYS A 180 15.27 -26.42 -26.46
N ARG A 181 16.61 -26.36 -26.52
CA ARG A 181 17.50 -26.92 -25.47
C ARG A 181 17.55 -26.06 -24.22
N TRP A 182 17.35 -24.75 -24.37
CA TRP A 182 17.40 -23.75 -23.30
C TRP A 182 16.07 -23.02 -23.17
N LYS A 183 14.96 -23.69 -23.49
CA LYS A 183 13.66 -23.07 -23.58
C LYS A 183 13.26 -22.31 -22.31
N ASP A 184 13.68 -22.76 -21.13
CA ASP A 184 13.35 -22.12 -19.86
C ASP A 184 14.38 -21.04 -19.43
N TRP A 185 15.45 -20.84 -20.19
CA TRP A 185 16.54 -19.89 -19.93
C TRP A 185 16.62 -18.90 -21.08
N PHE A 186 15.92 -17.78 -20.93
CA PHE A 186 15.69 -16.87 -22.04
C PHE A 186 17.00 -16.29 -22.59
N TRP A 187 17.82 -15.74 -21.69
CA TRP A 187 19.21 -15.43 -21.98
C TRP A 187 20.04 -16.62 -21.54
N HIS A 188 20.85 -17.14 -22.44
CA HIS A 188 21.68 -18.27 -22.13
C HIS A 188 23.01 -18.15 -22.86
N ALA A 189 24.07 -18.64 -22.23
CA ALA A 189 25.35 -18.68 -22.88
C ALA A 189 25.45 -19.87 -23.86
N THR A 190 26.40 -19.78 -24.79
CA THR A 190 26.70 -20.85 -25.74
C THR A 190 28.20 -21.01 -25.91
N VAL A 191 28.66 -22.23 -26.18
CA VAL A 191 30.08 -22.57 -26.37
C VAL A 191 30.78 -21.65 -27.40
N GLY A 192 30.05 -21.14 -28.40
CA GLY A 192 30.59 -20.20 -29.39
C GLY A 192 31.16 -18.91 -28.79
N GLN A 193 30.70 -18.52 -27.59
CA GLN A 193 31.17 -17.33 -26.88
C GLN A 193 32.60 -17.45 -26.35
N VAL A 194 33.20 -18.65 -26.34
CA VAL A 194 34.65 -18.80 -26.16
C VAL A 194 35.42 -17.97 -27.22
N PHE A 195 34.84 -17.78 -28.40
CA PHE A 195 35.45 -17.01 -29.50
C PHE A 195 34.86 -15.61 -29.65
N SER A 196 33.55 -15.45 -29.51
CA SER A 196 32.88 -14.15 -29.72
C SER A 196 32.87 -13.25 -28.48
N GLY A 197 33.19 -13.79 -27.30
CA GLY A 197 33.04 -13.11 -26.02
C GLY A 197 31.61 -13.06 -25.50
N GLN A 198 31.41 -12.30 -24.41
CA GLN A 198 30.13 -12.11 -23.75
C GLN A 198 29.06 -11.52 -24.69
N LYS A 199 27.80 -11.92 -24.50
CA LYS A 199 26.64 -11.44 -25.27
C LYS A 199 25.76 -10.62 -24.35
N ARG A 200 25.59 -9.33 -24.65
CA ARG A 200 24.59 -8.46 -24.04
C ARG A 200 23.36 -8.39 -24.93
N GLU A 201 22.17 -8.53 -24.35
CA GLU A 201 20.91 -8.53 -25.08
C GLU A 201 19.80 -7.96 -24.22
N GLN A 202 19.04 -7.04 -24.82
CA GLN A 202 17.82 -6.50 -24.26
C GLN A 202 16.62 -7.15 -24.95
N GLN A 203 15.68 -7.67 -24.15
CA GLN A 203 14.43 -8.21 -24.66
C GLN A 203 13.23 -7.58 -23.96
N SER A 204 12.17 -7.32 -24.73
CA SER A 204 10.90 -6.79 -24.24
C SER A 204 9.77 -7.81 -24.33
N PHE A 205 8.88 -7.78 -23.35
CA PHE A 205 7.76 -8.71 -23.18
C PHE A 205 6.48 -7.94 -22.88
N THR A 206 5.46 -8.09 -23.71
CA THR A 206 4.11 -7.54 -23.43
C THR A 206 3.29 -8.58 -22.67
N LYS A 207 2.68 -8.17 -21.55
CA LYS A 207 1.94 -9.07 -20.65
C LYS A 207 0.50 -8.64 -20.39
N ASN A 208 0.24 -7.33 -20.33
CA ASN A 208 -1.09 -6.77 -20.04
C ASN A 208 -1.72 -7.31 -18.75
N LEU A 209 -0.91 -7.47 -17.68
CA LEU A 209 -1.40 -7.87 -16.37
C LEU A 209 -2.24 -6.75 -15.78
N GLN A 210 -3.37 -7.13 -15.19
CA GLN A 210 -4.29 -6.20 -14.54
C GLN A 210 -3.72 -5.70 -13.21
N LYS A 211 -4.33 -4.62 -12.70
CA LYS A 211 -4.01 -4.08 -11.38
C LYS A 211 -4.25 -5.15 -10.31
N GLY A 212 -3.21 -5.51 -9.57
CA GLY A 212 -3.24 -6.54 -8.53
C GLY A 212 -1.87 -6.75 -7.92
N ILE A 213 -1.67 -7.91 -7.30
CA ILE A 213 -0.33 -8.38 -6.93
C ILE A 213 0.23 -9.16 -8.11
N ASN A 214 1.39 -8.76 -8.62
CA ASN A 214 2.08 -9.48 -9.68
C ASN A 214 3.57 -9.65 -9.31
N TYR A 215 4.18 -10.76 -9.71
CA TYR A 215 5.58 -11.07 -9.47
C TYR A 215 6.35 -11.25 -10.76
N ILE A 216 7.49 -10.58 -10.84
CA ILE A 216 8.47 -10.78 -11.90
C ILE A 216 9.73 -11.30 -11.23
N GLU A 217 10.18 -12.49 -11.62
CA GLU A 217 11.40 -13.09 -11.10
C GLU A 217 12.45 -13.23 -12.20
N LEU A 218 13.68 -12.90 -11.84
CA LEU A 218 14.86 -13.24 -12.61
C LEU A 218 15.66 -14.26 -11.81
N TRP A 219 15.81 -15.44 -12.40
CA TRP A 219 16.65 -16.51 -11.87
C TRP A 219 17.97 -16.51 -12.63
N ALA A 220 19.06 -16.78 -11.91
CA ALA A 220 20.41 -16.83 -12.47
C ALA A 220 21.01 -18.24 -12.33
N ASP A 221 21.72 -18.65 -13.37
CA ASP A 221 22.72 -19.72 -13.33
C ASP A 221 24.09 -19.13 -13.60
N ARG A 222 25.11 -19.55 -12.84
CA ARG A 222 26.47 -18.97 -12.81
C ARG A 222 26.44 -17.45 -12.48
N MET A 223 27.12 -16.60 -13.26
CA MET A 223 27.42 -15.19 -12.94
C MET A 223 27.00 -14.19 -14.03
N PRO A 224 25.76 -14.22 -14.55
CA PRO A 224 25.27 -13.22 -15.50
C PRO A 224 25.30 -11.81 -14.91
N ILE A 225 25.28 -10.81 -15.79
CA ILE A 225 25.17 -9.39 -15.41
C ILE A 225 23.79 -8.90 -15.82
N LEU A 226 23.07 -8.26 -14.90
CA LEU A 226 21.78 -7.61 -15.14
C LEU A 226 22.05 -6.11 -15.18
N HIS A 227 21.92 -5.53 -16.36
CA HIS A 227 22.17 -4.12 -16.57
C HIS A 227 20.97 -3.28 -16.15
N SER A 228 19.79 -3.62 -16.67
CA SER A 228 18.57 -2.90 -16.33
C SER A 228 17.32 -3.74 -16.45
N VAL A 229 16.28 -3.30 -15.74
CA VAL A 229 14.90 -3.74 -15.91
C VAL A 229 14.03 -2.51 -16.07
N THR A 230 13.25 -2.45 -17.14
CA THR A 230 12.27 -1.40 -17.37
C THR A 230 10.87 -1.99 -17.29
N LEU A 231 10.00 -1.40 -16.48
CA LEU A 231 8.60 -1.77 -16.34
C LEU A 231 7.73 -0.66 -16.92
N ASN A 232 6.79 -1.01 -17.80
CA ASN A 232 5.77 -0.12 -18.30
C ASN A 232 4.44 -0.47 -17.63
N LEU A 233 3.94 0.44 -16.80
CA LEU A 233 2.68 0.28 -16.07
C LEU A 233 1.44 0.68 -16.89
N GLY A 234 1.57 0.94 -18.20
CA GLY A 234 0.45 1.36 -19.06
C GLY A 234 -0.08 2.73 -18.67
N ASP A 235 -1.39 2.90 -18.60
CA ASP A 235 -2.03 4.18 -18.21
C ASP A 235 -2.15 4.35 -16.69
N PHE A 236 -1.33 3.64 -15.92
CA PHE A 236 -1.38 3.72 -14.46
C PHE A 236 -0.99 5.11 -13.97
N THR A 237 -1.89 5.74 -13.23
CA THR A 237 -1.62 6.90 -12.39
C THR A 237 -1.69 6.49 -10.92
N PRO A 238 -0.67 6.78 -10.11
CA PRO A 238 -0.77 6.55 -8.68
C PRO A 238 -1.81 7.52 -8.12
N ASN A 239 -2.85 6.97 -7.49
CA ASN A 239 -3.88 7.76 -6.83
C ASN A 239 -3.54 7.85 -5.35
N ARG A 240 -3.45 9.07 -4.85
CA ARG A 240 -3.25 9.35 -3.43
C ARG A 240 -4.50 8.90 -2.68
N ILE A 241 -4.31 8.27 -1.51
CA ILE A 241 -5.41 7.94 -0.61
C ILE A 241 -5.23 8.83 0.62
N PRO A 242 -6.12 9.79 0.87
CA PRO A 242 -6.01 10.65 2.03
C PRO A 242 -5.93 9.84 3.33
N SER A 243 -5.12 10.33 4.27
CA SER A 243 -4.83 9.69 5.54
C SER A 243 -4.88 10.70 6.67
N VAL A 244 -4.68 10.24 7.91
CA VAL A 244 -4.63 11.14 9.08
C VAL A 244 -3.48 12.15 8.95
N ASP A 245 -2.31 11.70 8.48
CA ASP A 245 -1.10 12.54 8.38
C ASP A 245 -1.02 13.32 7.05
N ASP A 246 -1.81 12.90 6.07
CA ASP A 246 -1.89 13.51 4.75
C ASP A 246 -3.35 13.58 4.28
N PRO A 247 -4.15 14.53 4.82
CA PRO A 247 -5.59 14.59 4.57
C PRO A 247 -5.98 15.58 3.47
N GLU A 248 -5.05 16.16 2.72
CA GLU A 248 -5.41 17.05 1.60
C GLU A 248 -6.43 16.40 0.65
N TRP A 249 -7.36 17.18 0.13
CA TRP A 249 -8.40 16.70 -0.79
C TRP A 249 -7.86 16.53 -2.20
N THR A 250 -8.34 15.50 -2.89
CA THR A 250 -7.88 15.12 -4.24
C THR A 250 -8.88 15.51 -5.34
N GLY A 251 -10.00 16.14 -5.00
CA GLY A 251 -10.93 16.75 -5.95
C GLY A 251 -12.37 16.25 -5.91
N ASP A 252 -12.66 15.09 -5.32
CA ASP A 252 -14.06 14.62 -5.18
C ASP A 252 -14.39 13.85 -3.88
N PHE A 253 -13.41 13.57 -3.00
CA PHE A 253 -13.54 12.73 -1.79
C PHE A 253 -13.89 11.25 -2.07
N GLY A 254 -13.96 10.82 -3.32
CA GLY A 254 -14.30 9.44 -3.68
C GLY A 254 -13.19 8.44 -3.37
N ASP A 255 -11.99 8.93 -3.11
CA ASP A 255 -10.79 8.18 -2.71
C ASP A 255 -10.57 8.12 -1.18
N ASP A 256 -11.35 8.87 -0.39
CA ASP A 256 -11.33 8.75 1.06
C ASP A 256 -11.83 7.36 1.49
N THR A 257 -11.16 6.78 2.48
CA THR A 257 -11.74 5.63 3.19
C THR A 257 -12.97 6.06 4.00
N ASP A 258 -13.86 5.13 4.34
CA ASP A 258 -15.04 5.41 5.18
C ASP A 258 -14.68 6.13 6.49
N GLN A 259 -13.53 5.78 7.09
CA GLN A 259 -13.02 6.45 8.28
C GLN A 259 -12.63 7.90 8.00
N ILE A 260 -11.92 8.18 6.90
CA ILE A 260 -11.43 9.52 6.59
C ILE A 260 -12.58 10.45 6.21
N ILE A 261 -13.50 10.01 5.35
CA ILE A 261 -14.64 10.85 4.96
C ILE A 261 -15.55 11.15 6.15
N LEU A 262 -15.77 10.16 7.03
CA LEU A 262 -16.50 10.38 8.28
C LEU A 262 -15.74 11.33 9.22
N ALA A 263 -14.42 11.22 9.32
CA ALA A 263 -13.61 12.12 10.13
C ALA A 263 -13.67 13.57 9.62
N ARG A 264 -13.68 13.78 8.30
CA ARG A 264 -13.88 15.10 7.68
C ARG A 264 -15.25 15.68 8.02
N ALA A 265 -16.31 14.87 7.96
CA ALA A 265 -17.65 15.30 8.38
C ALA A 265 -17.70 15.70 9.85
N LEU A 266 -17.12 14.89 10.74
CA LEU A 266 -17.04 15.25 12.16
C LEU A 266 -16.21 16.51 12.40
N PHE A 267 -15.16 16.72 11.62
CA PHE A 267 -14.34 17.92 11.69
C PHE A 267 -15.11 19.16 11.19
N GLY A 268 -15.75 19.08 10.03
CA GLY A 268 -16.56 20.18 9.48
C GLY A 268 -17.71 20.58 10.41
N GLU A 269 -18.39 19.61 11.01
CA GLU A 269 -19.58 19.83 11.84
C GLU A 269 -19.23 20.17 13.30
N ALA A 270 -18.10 19.67 13.82
CA ALA A 270 -17.80 19.69 15.26
C ALA A 270 -16.30 19.83 15.62
N ARG A 271 -15.50 20.51 14.79
CA ARG A 271 -14.06 20.80 15.07
C ARG A 271 -13.84 21.57 16.38
N ASN A 272 -14.75 22.46 16.77
CA ASN A 272 -14.58 23.29 17.96
C ASN A 272 -14.50 22.43 19.23
N THR A 273 -13.44 22.60 20.03
CA THR A 273 -13.19 21.85 21.27
C THR A 273 -14.27 22.02 22.34
N LEU A 274 -15.12 23.04 22.23
CA LEU A 274 -16.28 23.24 23.11
C LEU A 274 -17.42 22.25 22.84
N VAL A 275 -17.49 21.66 21.64
CA VAL A 275 -18.44 20.59 21.34
C VAL A 275 -17.99 19.32 22.07
N PRO A 276 -18.84 18.66 22.87
CA PRO A 276 -18.46 17.45 23.61
C PRO A 276 -18.35 16.24 22.68
N ASP A 277 -17.57 15.23 23.09
CA ASP A 277 -17.41 14.00 22.30
C ASP A 277 -18.72 13.25 22.09
N GLU A 278 -19.63 13.30 23.06
CA GLU A 278 -20.97 12.70 22.91
C GLU A 278 -21.70 13.29 21.69
N ALA A 279 -21.52 14.58 21.38
CA ALA A 279 -22.11 15.23 20.21
C ALA A 279 -21.44 14.77 18.91
N ARG A 280 -20.10 14.68 18.88
CA ARG A 280 -19.37 14.13 17.72
C ARG A 280 -19.80 12.69 17.43
N ILE A 281 -19.89 11.88 18.49
CA ILE A 281 -20.31 10.49 18.40
C ILE A 281 -21.75 10.40 17.87
N ALA A 282 -22.66 11.23 18.40
CA ALA A 282 -24.05 11.27 17.96
C ALA A 282 -24.20 11.67 16.49
N ILE A 283 -23.48 12.70 16.03
CA ILE A 283 -23.45 13.13 14.63
C ILE A 283 -22.91 12.01 13.73
N GLY A 284 -21.80 11.38 14.13
CA GLY A 284 -21.22 10.26 13.36
C GLY A 284 -22.17 9.05 13.28
N TRP A 285 -22.95 8.80 14.34
CA TRP A 285 -24.00 7.79 14.33
C TRP A 285 -25.19 8.17 13.43
N VAL A 286 -25.58 9.45 13.33
CA VAL A 286 -26.59 9.86 12.35
C VAL A 286 -26.16 9.51 10.93
N ILE A 287 -24.90 9.79 10.57
CA ILE A 287 -24.35 9.45 9.25
C ILE A 287 -24.35 7.94 9.03
N ARG A 288 -23.89 7.17 10.02
CA ARG A 288 -23.92 5.70 9.96
C ARG A 288 -25.34 5.14 9.82
N ASN A 289 -26.29 5.68 10.58
CA ASN A 289 -27.69 5.27 10.53
C ASN A 289 -28.31 5.56 9.16
N ARG A 290 -27.90 6.64 8.48
CA ARG A 290 -28.28 6.89 7.08
C ARG A 290 -27.69 5.80 6.17
N VAL A 291 -26.39 5.51 6.26
CA VAL A 291 -25.73 4.46 5.47
C VAL A 291 -26.41 3.08 5.64
N GLU A 292 -26.85 2.75 6.85
CA GLU A 292 -27.52 1.48 7.16
C GLU A 292 -29.03 1.45 6.81
N ASP A 293 -29.61 2.58 6.42
CA ASP A 293 -31.04 2.71 6.09
C ASP A 293 -31.24 2.81 4.57
N SER A 294 -32.05 1.90 4.01
CA SER A 294 -32.32 1.81 2.57
C SER A 294 -32.93 3.05 1.92
N ARG A 295 -33.38 4.04 2.71
CA ARG A 295 -33.90 5.32 2.23
C ARG A 295 -32.79 6.28 1.78
N TRP A 296 -31.53 5.99 2.11
CA TRP A 296 -30.37 6.80 1.83
C TRP A 296 -29.34 6.02 1.00
N PRO A 297 -28.32 6.68 0.45
CA PRO A 297 -27.18 5.99 -0.14
C PRO A 297 -26.51 5.04 0.87
N ASP A 298 -25.98 3.91 0.37
CA ASP A 298 -25.40 2.83 1.18
C ASP A 298 -23.89 2.97 1.40
N LYS A 299 -23.32 4.14 1.11
CA LYS A 299 -21.90 4.46 1.26
C LYS A 299 -21.71 5.77 2.00
N TYR A 300 -20.75 5.81 2.93
CA TYR A 300 -20.41 7.00 3.71
C TYR A 300 -20.14 8.22 2.82
N TYR A 301 -19.27 8.05 1.81
CA TYR A 301 -18.97 9.09 0.83
C TYR A 301 -20.23 9.70 0.21
N GLN A 302 -21.17 8.88 -0.25
CA GLN A 302 -22.40 9.36 -0.90
C GLN A 302 -23.32 10.05 0.09
N VAL A 303 -23.49 9.50 1.30
CA VAL A 303 -24.32 10.10 2.35
C VAL A 303 -23.80 11.48 2.73
N ILE A 304 -22.48 11.62 2.89
CA ILE A 304 -21.82 12.85 3.34
C ILE A 304 -21.78 13.91 2.26
N THR A 305 -21.50 13.52 1.00
CA THR A 305 -21.34 14.46 -0.11
C THR A 305 -22.66 14.78 -0.84
N THR A 306 -23.76 14.12 -0.49
CA THR A 306 -25.08 14.53 -0.98
C THR A 306 -25.37 15.96 -0.50
N PRO A 307 -25.76 16.88 -1.41
CA PRO A 307 -26.03 18.27 -1.05
C PRO A 307 -26.96 18.40 0.16
N GLU A 308 -26.63 19.33 1.05
CA GLU A 308 -27.40 19.66 2.26
C GLU A 308 -27.44 18.58 3.36
N HIS A 309 -26.83 17.40 3.17
CA HIS A 309 -26.78 16.37 4.22
C HIS A 309 -25.77 16.68 5.33
N VAL A 310 -24.62 17.25 4.95
CA VAL A 310 -23.53 17.72 5.81
C VAL A 310 -23.05 19.04 5.23
N SER A 311 -23.39 20.17 5.86
CA SER A 311 -23.31 21.47 5.20
C SER A 311 -21.88 21.89 4.87
N SER A 312 -20.90 21.45 5.68
CA SER A 312 -19.48 21.71 5.45
C SER A 312 -18.96 21.19 4.10
N PHE A 313 -19.68 20.28 3.42
CA PHE A 313 -19.32 19.79 2.09
C PHE A 313 -19.98 20.56 0.95
N ASN A 314 -20.85 21.53 1.22
CA ASN A 314 -21.47 22.31 0.16
C ASN A 314 -20.48 23.32 -0.44
N GLU A 315 -20.64 23.60 -1.74
CA GLU A 315 -19.86 24.63 -2.43
C GLU A 315 -20.18 26.00 -1.83
N GLY A 316 -19.13 26.75 -1.45
CA GLY A 316 -19.25 28.08 -0.84
C GLY A 316 -19.49 28.11 0.68
N ASP A 317 -19.59 26.96 1.37
CA ASP A 317 -19.65 26.92 2.82
C ASP A 317 -18.31 27.37 3.46
N GLU A 318 -18.36 28.13 4.55
CA GLU A 318 -17.15 28.64 5.23
C GLU A 318 -16.28 27.53 5.82
N ASN A 319 -16.86 26.37 6.14
CA ASN A 319 -16.15 25.20 6.62
C ASN A 319 -15.63 24.29 5.49
N ARG A 320 -15.99 24.58 4.23
CA ARG A 320 -15.57 23.77 3.07
C ARG A 320 -14.05 23.62 2.95
N PRO A 321 -13.23 24.68 3.09
CA PRO A 321 -11.78 24.52 3.05
C PRO A 321 -11.28 23.55 4.11
N TYR A 322 -11.85 23.56 5.32
CA TYR A 322 -11.38 22.74 6.45
C TYR A 322 -11.68 21.25 6.28
N VAL A 323 -12.74 20.90 5.55
CA VAL A 323 -12.99 19.50 5.20
C VAL A 323 -12.18 19.08 3.99
N GLU A 324 -11.77 20.00 3.11
CA GLU A 324 -10.86 19.71 2.00
C GLU A 324 -9.43 19.48 2.50
N ASP A 325 -8.91 20.35 3.36
CA ASP A 325 -7.62 20.16 4.02
C ASP A 325 -7.72 20.50 5.52
N PRO A 326 -7.93 19.49 6.38
CA PRO A 326 -7.96 19.65 7.83
C PRO A 326 -6.69 20.23 8.44
N LEU A 327 -5.54 20.16 7.74
CA LEU A 327 -4.24 20.62 8.24
C LEU A 327 -3.80 21.97 7.65
N GLN A 328 -4.62 22.61 6.81
CA GLN A 328 -4.27 23.85 6.10
C GLN A 328 -3.89 25.02 7.02
N THR A 329 -4.42 25.06 8.25
CA THR A 329 -4.20 26.20 9.14
C THR A 329 -2.84 26.15 9.82
N HIS A 330 -2.20 24.97 9.81
CA HIS A 330 -0.97 24.68 10.53
C HIS A 330 -1.06 24.99 12.04
N LYS A 331 -2.26 25.01 12.63
CA LYS A 331 -2.48 25.25 14.06
C LYS A 331 -2.58 23.92 14.80
N ASP A 332 -1.85 23.80 15.91
CA ASP A 332 -1.88 22.60 16.78
C ASP A 332 -3.29 22.23 17.24
N ILE A 333 -4.17 23.21 17.47
CA ILE A 333 -5.55 22.95 17.88
C ILE A 333 -6.37 22.27 16.78
N ASP A 334 -6.18 22.66 15.52
CA ASP A 334 -6.89 22.05 14.39
C ASP A 334 -6.29 20.67 14.08
N GLN A 335 -4.97 20.53 14.16
CA GLN A 335 -4.31 19.22 14.05
C GLN A 335 -4.78 18.24 15.14
N GLY A 336 -4.86 18.69 16.39
CA GLY A 336 -5.36 17.90 17.49
C GLY A 336 -6.82 17.50 17.32
N ALA A 337 -7.67 18.44 16.86
CA ALA A 337 -9.07 18.16 16.56
C ALA A 337 -9.23 17.17 15.39
N TRP A 338 -8.40 17.25 14.35
CA TRP A 338 -8.41 16.33 13.21
C TRP A 338 -8.03 14.90 13.63
N ILE A 339 -6.93 14.73 14.37
CA ILE A 339 -6.53 13.42 14.89
C ILE A 339 -7.62 12.83 15.78
N HIS A 340 -8.27 13.66 16.60
CA HIS A 340 -9.35 13.24 17.49
C HIS A 340 -10.60 12.81 16.72
N THR A 341 -11.00 13.54 15.66
CA THR A 341 -12.14 13.14 14.82
C THR A 341 -11.83 11.88 14.02
N CYS A 342 -10.58 11.66 13.58
CA CYS A 342 -10.14 10.40 12.98
C CYS A 342 -10.27 9.21 13.93
N ASP A 343 -9.91 9.37 15.20
CA ASP A 343 -10.07 8.33 16.23
C ASP A 343 -11.55 8.00 16.49
N ILE A 344 -12.39 9.01 16.68
CA ILE A 344 -13.84 8.83 16.87
C ILE A 344 -14.46 8.14 15.64
N ALA A 345 -14.17 8.62 14.43
CA ALA A 345 -14.67 8.02 13.19
C ALA A 345 -14.24 6.55 13.08
N GLY A 346 -12.97 6.25 13.33
CA GLY A 346 -12.47 4.88 13.33
C GLY A 346 -13.18 3.99 14.35
N LYS A 347 -13.46 4.50 15.55
CA LYS A 347 -14.22 3.77 16.57
C LYS A 347 -15.68 3.54 16.16
N ILE A 348 -16.33 4.49 15.48
CA ILE A 348 -17.70 4.32 14.96
C ILE A 348 -17.73 3.27 13.85
N ILE A 349 -16.86 3.38 12.84
CA ILE A 349 -16.76 2.41 11.73
C ILE A 349 -16.54 0.99 12.27
N ASN A 350 -15.64 0.84 13.25
CA ASN A 350 -15.33 -0.46 13.85
C ASN A 350 -16.33 -0.89 14.94
N SER A 351 -17.47 -0.21 15.10
CA SER A 351 -18.51 -0.53 16.09
C SER A 351 -18.01 -0.60 17.54
N LYS A 352 -17.00 0.20 17.90
CA LYS A 352 -16.43 0.28 19.25
C LYS A 352 -17.14 1.30 20.17
N LEU A 353 -17.97 2.17 19.60
CA LEU A 353 -18.81 3.14 20.32
C LEU A 353 -20.26 2.84 19.99
N SER A 354 -21.13 2.73 20.99
CA SER A 354 -22.57 2.48 20.81
C SER A 354 -23.32 3.73 20.34
N ASP A 355 -24.45 3.57 19.64
CA ASP A 355 -25.32 4.66 19.20
C ASP A 355 -26.03 5.34 20.39
N PRO A 356 -25.68 6.60 20.74
CA PRO A 356 -26.39 7.33 21.79
C PRO A 356 -27.75 7.86 21.32
N THR A 357 -27.96 7.98 20.00
CA THR A 357 -29.11 8.67 19.39
C THR A 357 -30.34 7.78 19.22
N LYS A 358 -30.20 6.45 19.38
CA LYS A 358 -31.26 5.45 19.20
C LYS A 358 -31.84 5.42 17.79
N GLY A 359 -30.97 5.50 16.78
CA GLY A 359 -31.35 5.43 15.37
C GLY A 359 -31.76 6.77 14.78
N ALA A 360 -31.22 7.89 15.29
CA ALA A 360 -31.47 9.18 14.66
C ALA A 360 -30.86 9.23 13.26
N ASN A 361 -31.55 9.88 12.33
CA ASN A 361 -31.12 10.09 10.94
C ASN A 361 -31.13 11.57 10.53
N HIS A 362 -31.53 12.47 11.43
CA HIS A 362 -31.45 13.92 11.25
C HIS A 362 -30.95 14.57 12.54
N TYR A 363 -30.23 15.69 12.40
CA TYR A 363 -29.87 16.55 13.52
C TYR A 363 -29.84 18.01 13.08
N TYR A 364 -29.95 18.93 14.04
CA TYR A 364 -29.60 20.34 13.85
C TYR A 364 -29.19 20.97 15.19
N ASP A 365 -28.34 21.99 15.14
CA ASP A 365 -27.93 22.81 16.30
C ASP A 365 -28.80 24.08 16.39
N ASP A 366 -29.20 24.50 17.58
CA ASP A 366 -30.04 25.70 17.76
C ASP A 366 -29.35 27.05 17.51
N SER A 367 -28.07 27.04 17.13
CA SER A 367 -27.42 28.21 16.52
C SER A 367 -28.03 28.61 15.17
N ILE A 368 -28.80 27.72 14.51
CA ILE A 368 -29.53 28.02 13.28
C ILE A 368 -31.05 28.04 13.50
N ASN A 369 -31.76 28.63 12.53
CA ASN A 369 -33.22 28.59 12.50
C ASN A 369 -33.73 27.14 12.40
N THR A 370 -34.77 26.81 13.17
CA THR A 370 -35.39 25.48 13.14
C THR A 370 -35.78 25.06 11.71
N PRO A 371 -35.18 23.98 11.17
CA PRO A 371 -35.48 23.50 9.84
C PRO A 371 -36.94 23.10 9.69
N GLY A 372 -37.48 23.19 8.47
CA GLY A 372 -38.89 22.89 8.20
C GLY A 372 -39.31 21.48 8.64
N TRP A 373 -38.42 20.50 8.46
CA TRP A 373 -38.63 19.10 8.85
C TRP A 373 -38.67 18.90 10.38
N ALA A 374 -38.13 19.82 11.18
CA ALA A 374 -38.04 19.67 12.64
C ALA A 374 -39.20 20.34 13.40
N ARG A 375 -39.90 21.29 12.78
CA ARG A 375 -40.84 22.22 13.47
C ARG A 375 -41.95 21.54 14.27
N ASN A 376 -42.45 20.41 13.79
CA ASN A 376 -43.57 19.68 14.41
C ASN A 376 -43.14 18.31 14.95
N GLU A 377 -41.85 17.99 14.87
CA GLU A 377 -41.31 16.71 15.25
C GLU A 377 -40.75 16.76 16.68
N LYS A 378 -40.79 15.62 17.37
CA LYS A 378 -40.19 15.51 18.70
C LYS A 378 -38.78 14.92 18.60
N PRO A 379 -37.75 15.63 19.08
CA PRO A 379 -36.40 15.08 19.11
C PRO A 379 -36.35 13.87 20.04
N ILE A 380 -35.66 12.82 19.61
CA ILE A 380 -35.51 11.56 20.36
C ILE A 380 -34.29 11.57 21.27
N PHE A 381 -33.36 12.49 21.01
CA PHE A 381 -32.14 12.70 21.78
C PHE A 381 -31.68 14.15 21.65
N LYS A 382 -31.00 14.67 22.68
CA LYS A 382 -30.51 16.05 22.74
C LYS A 382 -29.19 16.08 23.47
N ILE A 383 -28.28 16.95 23.02
CA ILE A 383 -27.02 17.22 23.72
C ILE A 383 -26.88 18.72 23.87
N THR A 384 -26.58 19.15 25.09
CA THR A 384 -26.43 20.56 25.44
C THR A 384 -24.97 20.84 25.80
N TYR A 385 -24.43 21.97 25.34
CA TYR A 385 -23.05 22.39 25.56
C TYR A 385 -22.94 23.92 25.65
N ILE A 386 -21.79 24.41 26.16
CA ILE A 386 -21.51 25.84 26.24
C ILE A 386 -20.68 26.25 25.02
N ASN A 387 -21.21 27.17 24.21
CA ASN A 387 -20.55 27.62 22.99
C ASN A 387 -19.52 28.73 23.25
N ALA A 388 -18.88 29.23 22.18
CA ALA A 388 -17.84 30.25 22.26
C ALA A 388 -18.31 31.59 22.84
N SER A 389 -19.61 31.88 22.79
CA SER A 389 -20.25 33.05 23.39
C SER A 389 -20.64 32.85 24.86
N GLN A 390 -20.24 31.74 25.47
CA GLN A 390 -20.62 31.34 26.84
C GLN A 390 -22.13 31.19 27.05
N THR A 391 -22.87 30.91 25.97
CA THR A 391 -24.29 30.59 26.04
C THR A 391 -24.52 29.10 25.84
N GLU A 392 -25.63 28.62 26.38
CA GLU A 392 -26.08 27.25 26.21
C GLU A 392 -26.60 27.05 24.78
N SER A 393 -26.07 26.05 24.09
CA SER A 393 -26.52 25.57 22.78
C SER A 393 -26.94 24.11 22.88
N THR A 394 -27.93 23.71 22.11
CA THR A 394 -28.45 22.34 22.07
C THR A 394 -28.50 21.79 20.66
N ILE A 395 -27.96 20.59 20.48
CA ILE A 395 -28.09 19.79 19.27
C ILE A 395 -29.26 18.83 19.47
N TYR A 396 -30.19 18.86 18.53
CA TYR A 396 -31.41 18.06 18.54
C TYR A 396 -31.31 16.94 17.51
N PHE A 397 -31.62 15.71 17.92
CA PHE A 397 -31.54 14.52 17.07
C PHE A 397 -32.93 13.91 16.87
N TYR A 398 -33.23 13.51 15.63
CA TYR A 398 -34.54 13.04 15.19
C TYR A 398 -34.44 11.75 14.40
N ARG A 399 -35.48 10.93 14.47
CA ARG A 399 -35.69 9.77 13.60
C ARG A 399 -36.95 9.99 12.79
N LEU A 400 -36.78 10.31 11.52
CA LEU A 400 -37.85 10.60 10.55
C LEU A 400 -37.96 9.48 9.52
#